data_AF-A0A3D3YUT4-F1
#
_entry.id   AF-A0A3D3YUT4-F1
#
_cell.length_a   1.000
_cell.length_b   1.000
_cell.length_c   1.000
_cell.angle_alpha   90.00
_cell.angle_beta   90.00
_cell.angle_gamma   90.00
#
_symmetry.space_group_name_H-M   'P 1'
#
loop_
_entity.id
_entity.type
_entity.pdbx_description
1 polymer ?
#
loop_
_entity_poly.entity_id
_entity_poly.type
_entity_poly.pdbx_seq_one_letter_code
_entity_poly.pdbx_strand_id
1 'polypeptide(L)'
;LEGTGVHIASVAGSFPSGLGPLPERLSEVRDAVEAGADEIDIVLNRSAFLSGRYRQAYEEIVASKEACGAAHLKVILEVAELGSYDQVRRASLLAMAAGADFIK
;
A
#
# COMPACT_ATOMS: atom_id res chain seq x y z
N LEU A 1 -1.83 1.24 23.87
CA LEU A 1 -1.68 2.71 23.71
C LEU A 1 -3.04 3.42 23.82
N GLU A 2 -4.03 2.77 24.45
CA GLU A 2 -5.39 3.30 24.51
C GLU A 2 -5.46 4.58 25.33
N GLY A 3 -6.19 5.58 24.83
CA GLY A 3 -6.38 6.88 25.50
C GLY A 3 -5.22 7.88 25.39
N THR A 4 -4.12 7.55 24.69
CA THR A 4 -2.96 8.47 24.57
C THR A 4 -3.01 9.40 23.36
N GLY A 5 -3.91 9.15 22.39
CA GLY A 5 -3.95 9.85 21.11
C GLY A 5 -2.79 9.50 20.16
N VAL A 6 -1.98 8.50 20.50
CA VAL A 6 -0.90 7.99 19.62
C VAL A 6 -1.50 6.96 18.67
N HIS A 7 -1.42 7.24 17.37
CA HIS A 7 -1.86 6.32 16.32
C HIS A 7 -0.88 5.16 16.12
N ILE A 8 -1.42 3.98 15.78
CA ILE A 8 -0.67 2.76 15.51
C ILE A 8 -0.63 2.52 14.01
N ALA A 9 0.58 2.53 13.45
CA ALA A 9 0.82 2.13 12.07
C ALA A 9 1.35 0.69 12.01
N SER A 10 0.87 -0.10 11.05
CA SER A 10 1.38 -1.44 10.76
C SER A 10 1.72 -1.59 9.28
N VAL A 11 2.74 -2.40 8.98
CA VAL A 11 2.97 -2.88 7.61
C VAL A 11 2.12 -4.13 7.35
N ALA A 12 1.60 -4.27 6.14
CA ALA A 12 0.83 -5.43 5.72
C ALA A 12 0.90 -5.65 4.20
N GLY A 13 0.29 -6.73 3.71
CA GLY A 13 0.19 -7.00 2.28
C GLY A 13 1.48 -7.57 1.70
N SER A 14 2.10 -8.50 2.45
CA SER A 14 3.37 -9.17 2.17
C SER A 14 4.58 -8.23 2.20
N PHE A 15 4.67 -7.40 3.24
CA PHE A 15 5.86 -6.60 3.49
C PHE A 15 7.10 -7.49 3.73
N PRO A 16 8.30 -7.15 3.21
CA PRO A 16 8.65 -5.94 2.46
C PRO A 16 8.49 -6.06 0.94
N SER A 17 8.13 -7.23 0.40
CA SER A 17 8.14 -7.44 -1.05
C SER A 17 6.96 -6.77 -1.76
N GLY A 18 5.79 -6.71 -1.12
CA GLY A 18 4.53 -6.36 -1.79
C GLY A 18 4.10 -7.41 -2.81
N LEU A 19 4.62 -8.64 -2.69
CA LEU A 19 4.39 -9.75 -3.62
C LEU A 19 3.81 -10.95 -2.87
N GLY A 20 2.86 -11.62 -3.52
CA GLY A 20 2.13 -12.75 -2.98
C GLY A 20 0.75 -12.81 -3.63
N PRO A 21 -0.02 -13.91 -3.41
CA PRO A 21 -1.41 -13.97 -3.82
C PRO A 21 -2.20 -12.79 -3.24
N LEU A 22 -2.90 -12.04 -4.10
CA LEU A 22 -3.67 -10.88 -3.68
C LEU A 22 -4.65 -11.19 -2.54
N PRO A 23 -5.40 -12.32 -2.53
CA PRO A 23 -6.30 -12.63 -1.42
C PRO A 23 -5.62 -12.71 -0.06
N GLU A 24 -4.41 -13.27 0.02
CA GLU A 24 -3.63 -13.39 1.25
C GLU A 24 -3.14 -12.01 1.71
N ARG A 25 -2.62 -11.20 0.77
CA ARG A 25 -2.23 -9.82 1.04
C ARG A 25 -3.38 -8.98 1.60
N LEU A 26 -4.58 -9.13 1.03
CA LEU A 26 -5.77 -8.42 1.52
C LEU A 26 -6.25 -8.96 2.87
N SER A 27 -6.05 -10.25 3.16
CA SER A 27 -6.32 -10.81 4.48
C SER A 27 -5.42 -10.15 5.52
N GLU A 28 -4.10 -10.08 5.29
CA GLU A 28 -3.16 -9.45 6.21
C GLU A 28 -3.53 -7.98 6.50
N VAL A 29 -3.99 -7.25 5.49
CA VAL A 29 -4.46 -5.86 5.67
C VAL A 29 -5.67 -5.81 6.60
N ARG A 30 -6.68 -6.67 6.39
CA ARG A 30 -7.87 -6.73 7.26
C ARG A 30 -7.50 -7.15 8.67
N ASP A 31 -6.66 -8.18 8.81
CA ASP A 31 -6.20 -8.69 10.10
C ASP A 31 -5.47 -7.60 10.90
N ALA A 32 -4.64 -6.78 10.25
CA ALA A 32 -3.96 -5.66 10.89
C ALA A 32 -4.93 -4.56 11.35
N VAL A 33 -5.95 -4.24 10.54
CA VAL A 33 -7.01 -3.29 10.93
C VAL A 33 -7.85 -3.83 12.08
N GLU A 34 -8.24 -5.11 12.03
CA GLU A 34 -8.98 -5.79 13.10
C GLU A 34 -8.17 -5.87 14.41
N ALA A 35 -6.85 -5.95 14.32
CA ALA A 35 -5.94 -5.87 15.46
C ALA A 35 -5.78 -4.44 16.03
N GLY A 36 -6.41 -3.43 15.42
CA GLY A 36 -6.45 -2.05 15.92
C GLY A 36 -5.42 -1.10 15.31
N ALA A 37 -4.91 -1.39 14.11
CA ALA A 37 -4.08 -0.43 13.38
C ALA A 37 -4.93 0.74 12.86
N ASP A 38 -4.48 1.96 13.13
CA ASP A 38 -5.07 3.20 12.60
C ASP A 38 -4.56 3.49 11.17
N GLU A 39 -3.37 3.00 10.84
CA GLU A 39 -2.69 3.22 9.58
C GLU A 39 -2.08 1.92 9.05
N ILE A 40 -2.18 1.71 7.73
CA ILE A 40 -1.62 0.54 7.04
C ILE A 40 -0.64 0.99 5.96
N ASP A 41 0.58 0.48 6.04
CA ASP A 41 1.64 0.70 5.06
C ASP A 41 1.76 -0.54 4.16
N ILE A 42 1.36 -0.44 2.89
CA ILE A 42 1.58 -1.49 1.88
C ILE A 42 2.71 -1.10 0.94
N VAL A 43 3.24 -2.09 0.24
CA VAL A 43 4.27 -1.90 -0.76
C VAL A 43 3.65 -1.99 -2.17
N LEU A 44 3.95 -1.02 -3.03
CA LEU A 44 3.57 -1.03 -4.45
C LEU A 44 4.04 -2.34 -5.10
N ASN A 45 3.21 -2.98 -5.92
CA ASN A 45 3.65 -4.08 -6.77
C ASN A 45 4.56 -3.55 -7.89
N ARG A 46 5.85 -3.43 -7.56
CA ARG A 46 6.88 -2.88 -8.45
C ARG A 46 7.08 -3.74 -9.69
N SER A 47 6.93 -5.06 -9.57
CA SER A 47 7.01 -5.97 -10.71
C SER A 47 5.94 -5.65 -11.75
N ALA A 48 4.70 -5.40 -11.33
CA ALA A 48 3.63 -4.96 -12.22
C ALA A 48 3.92 -3.56 -12.80
N PHE A 49 4.28 -2.61 -11.94
CA PHE A 49 4.55 -1.22 -12.34
C PHE A 49 5.69 -1.10 -13.36
N LEU A 50 6.86 -1.67 -13.06
CA LEU A 50 8.06 -1.61 -13.92
C LEU A 50 7.88 -2.40 -15.22
N SER A 51 6.99 -3.40 -15.24
CA SER A 51 6.62 -4.13 -16.46
C SER A 51 5.53 -3.43 -17.28
N GLY A 52 5.11 -2.22 -16.92
CA GLY A 52 4.05 -1.47 -17.61
C GLY A 52 2.63 -1.99 -17.35
N ARG A 53 2.43 -2.95 -16.44
CA ARG A 53 1.11 -3.43 -16.00
C ARG A 53 0.50 -2.49 -14.97
N TYR A 54 0.38 -1.22 -15.32
CA TYR A 54 -0.09 -0.16 -14.42
C TYR A 54 -1.49 -0.41 -13.87
N ARG A 55 -2.39 -0.96 -14.70
CA ARG A 55 -3.74 -1.30 -14.28
C ARG A 55 -3.74 -2.31 -13.12
N GLN A 56 -2.89 -3.33 -13.20
CA GLN A 56 -2.75 -4.31 -12.12
C GLN A 56 -2.24 -3.63 -10.85
N ALA A 57 -1.17 -2.82 -10.94
CA ALA A 57 -0.64 -2.10 -9.78
C ALA A 57 -1.69 -1.17 -9.15
N TYR A 58 -2.50 -0.51 -9.98
CA TYR A 58 -3.60 0.34 -9.55
C TYR A 58 -4.71 -0.45 -8.85
N GLU A 59 -5.21 -1.51 -9.48
CA GLU A 59 -6.30 -2.34 -8.94
C GLU A 59 -5.91 -3.02 -7.63
N GLU A 60 -4.63 -3.41 -7.47
CA GLU A 60 -4.13 -3.95 -6.21
C GLU A 60 -4.15 -2.90 -5.08
N ILE A 61 -3.80 -1.63 -5.35
CA ILE A 61 -3.89 -0.56 -4.35
C ILE A 61 -5.36 -0.25 -4.03
N VAL A 62 -6.25 -0.20 -5.03
CA VAL A 62 -7.69 0.00 -4.80
C VAL A 62 -8.24 -1.09 -3.89
N ALA A 63 -7.93 -2.35 -4.17
CA ALA A 63 -8.37 -3.47 -3.35
C ALA A 63 -7.80 -3.39 -1.91
N SER A 64 -6.54 -2.96 -1.76
CA SER A 64 -5.96 -2.72 -0.44
C SER A 64 -6.63 -1.55 0.30
N LYS A 65 -7.01 -0.47 -0.40
CA LYS A 65 -7.75 0.66 0.18
C LYS A 65 -9.12 0.22 0.67
N GLU A 66 -9.83 -0.59 -0.11
CA GLU A 66 -11.10 -1.19 0.31
C GLU A 66 -10.91 -2.09 1.54
N ALA A 67 -9.84 -2.90 1.57
CA ALA A 67 -9.52 -3.75 2.72
C ALA A 67 -9.12 -2.98 3.98
N CYS A 68 -8.53 -1.79 3.84
CA CYS A 68 -8.19 -0.91 4.97
C CYS A 68 -9.44 -0.31 5.66
N GLY A 69 -10.56 -0.20 4.94
CA GLY A 69 -11.75 0.46 5.45
C GLY A 69 -11.47 1.91 5.84
N ALA A 70 -11.62 2.21 7.14
CA ALA A 70 -11.40 3.55 7.68
C ALA A 70 -9.92 3.85 8.02
N ALA A 71 -9.06 2.83 8.06
CA ALA A 71 -7.64 3.03 8.35
C ALA A 71 -6.96 3.84 7.24
N HIS A 72 -5.96 4.64 7.62
CA HIS A 72 -5.21 5.49 6.70
C HIS A 72 -4.23 4.62 5.90
N LEU A 73 -4.38 4.59 4.57
CA LEU A 73 -3.53 3.78 3.71
C LEU A 73 -2.32 4.58 3.21
N LYS A 74 -1.12 4.04 3.47
CA LYS A 74 0.13 4.52 2.89
C LYS A 74 0.68 3.51 1.89
N VAL A 75 1.13 4.01 0.74
CA VAL A 75 1.74 3.17 -0.30
C VAL A 75 3.22 3.49 -0.41
N ILE A 76 4.05 2.51 -0.06
CA ILE A 76 5.50 2.53 -0.18
C ILE A 76 5.89 2.27 -1.63
N LEU A 77 6.57 3.22 -2.26
CA LEU A 77 6.98 3.13 -3.66
C LEU A 77 8.31 2.38 -3.87
N GLU A 78 9.14 2.29 -2.82
CA GLU A 78 10.52 1.81 -2.88
C GLU A 78 11.33 2.55 -3.95
N VAL A 79 11.44 3.88 -3.81
CA VAL A 79 11.97 4.77 -4.85
C VAL A 79 13.37 4.41 -5.36
N ALA A 80 14.18 3.74 -4.53
CA ALA A 80 15.50 3.24 -4.90
C ALA A 80 15.45 2.20 -6.05
N GLU A 81 14.33 1.49 -6.21
CA GLU A 81 14.13 0.47 -7.24
C GLU A 81 13.42 1.01 -8.50
N LEU A 82 12.92 2.25 -8.47
CA LEU A 82 12.15 2.82 -9.60
C LEU A 82 13.02 3.41 -10.71
N GLY A 83 14.32 3.60 -10.45
CA GLY A 83 15.34 3.93 -11.45
C GLY A 83 15.33 5.36 -12.00
N SER A 84 14.23 6.11 -11.91
CA SER A 84 14.19 7.52 -12.34
C SER A 84 13.11 8.34 -11.64
N TYR A 85 13.29 9.67 -11.59
CA TYR A 85 12.28 10.57 -11.04
C TYR A 85 10.97 10.60 -11.82
N ASP A 86 10.96 10.31 -13.13
CA ASP A 86 9.69 10.17 -13.87
C ASP A 86 8.91 8.93 -13.41
N GLN A 87 9.60 7.82 -13.14
CA GLN A 87 8.97 6.62 -12.59
C GLN A 87 8.45 6.87 -11.17
N VAL A 88 9.22 7.57 -10.33
CA VAL A 88 8.75 8.01 -8.99
C VAL A 88 7.48 8.84 -9.13
N ARG A 89 7.50 9.90 -9.96
CA ARG A 89 6.32 10.75 -10.21
C ARG A 89 5.12 9.93 -10.71
N ARG A 90 5.33 9.00 -11.63
CA ARG A 90 4.25 8.15 -12.19
C ARG A 90 3.68 7.20 -11.15
N ALA A 91 4.53 6.57 -10.34
CA ALA A 91 4.11 5.71 -9.23
C ALA A 91 3.32 6.51 -8.18
N SER A 92 3.76 7.73 -7.86
CA SER A 92 3.02 8.65 -6.98
C SER A 92 1.63 8.99 -7.54
N LEU A 93 1.54 9.39 -8.80
CA LEU A 93 0.25 9.71 -9.44
C LEU A 93 -0.69 8.50 -9.46
N LEU A 94 -0.15 7.31 -9.74
CA LEU A 94 -0.91 6.06 -9.73
C LEU A 94 -1.44 5.73 -8.33
N ALA A 95 -0.61 5.85 -7.29
CA ALA A 95 -1.01 5.58 -5.92
C ALA A 95 -2.08 6.57 -5.42
N MET A 96 -1.92 7.87 -5.69
CA MET A 96 -2.93 8.89 -5.35
C MET A 96 -4.26 8.62 -6.06
N ALA A 97 -4.23 8.30 -7.36
CA ALA A 97 -5.43 7.98 -8.12
C ALA A 97 -6.12 6.69 -7.64
N ALA A 98 -5.38 5.77 -7.03
CA ALA A 98 -5.88 4.53 -6.47
C ALA A 98 -6.43 4.67 -5.03
N GLY A 99 -6.35 5.87 -4.45
CA GLY A 99 -6.91 6.17 -3.12
C GLY A 99 -5.93 6.04 -1.96
N ALA A 100 -4.61 6.05 -2.22
CA ALA A 100 -3.62 6.19 -1.16
C ALA A 100 -3.79 7.54 -0.46
N ASP A 101 -3.81 7.52 0.87
CA ASP A 101 -3.88 8.75 1.67
C ASP A 101 -2.49 9.35 1.90
N PHE A 102 -1.45 8.51 1.82
CA PHE A 102 -0.05 8.92 1.89
C PHE A 102 0.81 8.12 0.90
N ILE A 103 1.85 8.76 0.36
CA ILE A 103 2.87 8.12 -0.47
C ILE A 103 4.16 8.07 0.33
N LYS A 104 4.73 6.88 0.47
CA LYS A 104 5.94 6.60 1.26
C LYS A 104 7.10 6.15 0.38
#